data_AF-B2UB25-F1
#
_entry.id   AF-B2UB25-F1
#
_cell.length_a   1.000
_cell.length_b   1.000
_cell.length_c   1.000
_cell.angle_alpha   90.00
_cell.angle_beta   90.00
_cell.angle_gamma   90.00
#
_symmetry.space_group_name_H-M   'P 1'
#
loop_
_entity.id
_entity.type
_entity.pdbx_description
1 polymer ?
#
loop_
_entity_poly.entity_id
_entity_poly.type
_entity_poly.pdbx_seq_one_letter_code
_entity_poly.pdbx_strand_id
1 'polypeptide(L)'
;MGSTPTPNDINSQNREFWANQDHIGRYGDAIAAATDALMKYDTYGHGRFVWLAYKSVRVAERLWPAYREAMIAYVSTWGNGQEVRLSTEVLDTLRERVLCILDGVVGDLLDLGDTSSKHGHAAVKKALRIDAENSPTSSKARTLEEAIIEGMIAIYRQASVLQERFARGESSFSVRPPAAADHIKRLVANNTGVSISQVDATWRKYLSEGEHADDCKALIQQVKEQDKALRRKVVPKLKAAVKRPQKPTADHRWRRTVRTKI
;
A
#
# COMPACT_ATOMS: atom_id res chain seq x y z
N MET A 1 -3.68 42.87 22.44
CA MET A 1 -2.42 42.13 22.24
C MET A 1 -2.78 40.66 22.11
N GLY A 2 -2.82 40.14 20.88
CA GLY A 2 -3.09 38.72 20.64
C GLY A 2 -1.82 37.93 20.94
N SER A 3 -1.90 36.99 21.88
CA SER A 3 -0.84 36.04 22.18
C SER A 3 -0.46 35.26 20.91
N THR A 4 0.83 35.21 20.60
CA THR A 4 1.37 34.41 19.51
C THR A 4 1.05 32.94 19.75
N PRO A 5 0.42 32.24 18.80
CA PRO A 5 0.03 30.84 18.98
C PRO A 5 1.26 29.98 19.26
N THR A 6 1.16 29.10 20.25
CA THR A 6 2.26 28.21 20.62
C THR A 6 2.44 27.10 19.57
N PRO A 7 3.61 26.46 19.47
CA PRO A 7 3.82 25.33 18.55
C PRO A 7 2.83 24.17 18.75
N ASN A 8 2.26 24.01 19.94
CA ASN A 8 1.20 23.03 20.22
C ASN A 8 -0.15 23.47 19.64
N ASP A 9 -0.46 24.77 19.67
CA ASP A 9 -1.66 25.33 19.05
C ASP A 9 -1.59 25.20 17.52
N ILE A 10 -0.42 25.44 16.93
CA ILE A 10 -0.19 25.23 15.49
C ILE A 10 -0.32 23.75 15.12
N ASN A 11 0.15 22.83 15.96
CA ASN A 11 0.03 21.39 15.72
C ASN A 11 -1.38 20.83 15.95
N SER A 12 -2.19 21.42 16.84
CA SER A 12 -3.60 21.03 16.99
C SER A 12 -4.44 21.60 15.85
N GLN A 13 -4.21 22.86 15.47
CA GLN A 13 -4.84 23.47 14.29
C GLN A 13 -4.48 22.74 13.01
N ASN A 14 -3.22 22.33 12.84
CA ASN A 14 -2.81 21.49 11.72
C ASN A 14 -3.49 20.11 11.79
N ARG A 15 -3.59 19.48 12.97
CA ARG A 15 -4.28 18.19 13.10
C ARG A 15 -5.77 18.28 12.78
N GLU A 16 -6.46 19.31 13.26
CA GLU A 16 -7.87 19.56 12.93
C GLU A 16 -8.03 19.93 11.45
N PHE A 17 -7.11 20.72 10.89
CA PHE A 17 -7.07 21.05 9.46
C PHE A 17 -6.91 19.79 8.61
N TRP A 18 -5.93 18.92 8.91
CA TRP A 18 -5.70 17.68 8.18
C TRP A 18 -6.80 16.64 8.42
N ALA A 19 -7.38 16.57 9.61
CA ALA A 19 -8.54 15.71 9.90
C ALA A 19 -9.79 16.16 9.14
N ASN A 20 -10.00 17.48 8.99
CA ASN A 20 -11.08 18.04 8.18
C ASN A 20 -10.77 17.96 6.67
N GLN A 21 -9.50 17.90 6.26
CA GLN A 21 -9.08 17.67 4.87
C GLN A 21 -9.03 16.19 4.46
N ASP A 22 -9.28 15.24 5.36
CA ASP A 22 -9.40 13.80 5.05
C ASP A 22 -10.46 13.53 3.96
N HIS A 23 -11.47 14.40 3.87
CA HIS A 23 -12.48 14.36 2.81
C HIS A 23 -11.91 14.60 1.40
N ILE A 24 -10.83 15.39 1.28
CA ILE A 24 -10.17 15.69 -0.01
C ILE A 24 -9.47 14.45 -0.55
N GLY A 25 -8.66 13.80 0.31
CA GLY A 25 -7.99 12.55 -0.04
C GLY A 25 -8.98 11.44 -0.35
N ARG A 26 -10.01 11.28 0.49
CA ARG A 26 -10.99 10.19 0.35
C ARG A 26 -11.89 10.33 -0.86
N TYR A 27 -12.20 11.56 -1.30
CA TYR A 27 -12.90 11.77 -2.57
C TYR A 27 -12.00 11.35 -3.75
N GLY A 28 -10.73 11.79 -3.75
CA GLY A 28 -9.76 11.38 -4.77
C GLY A 28 -9.56 9.87 -4.84
N ASP A 29 -9.41 9.22 -3.69
CA ASP A 29 -9.28 7.76 -3.57
C ASP A 29 -10.51 7.03 -4.12
N ALA A 30 -11.71 7.55 -3.88
CA ALA A 30 -12.95 6.97 -4.39
C ALA A 30 -13.05 7.08 -5.93
N ILE A 31 -12.65 8.22 -6.50
CA ILE A 31 -12.58 8.40 -7.96
C ILE A 31 -11.53 7.47 -8.58
N ALA A 32 -10.34 7.37 -7.98
CA ALA A 32 -9.28 6.48 -8.43
C ALA A 32 -9.73 5.01 -8.38
N ALA A 33 -10.36 4.59 -7.28
CA ALA A 33 -10.87 3.23 -7.12
C ALA A 33 -12.00 2.90 -8.12
N ALA A 34 -12.87 3.86 -8.45
CA ALA A 34 -13.89 3.68 -9.48
C ALA A 34 -13.26 3.51 -10.87
N THR A 35 -12.24 4.32 -11.18
CA THR A 35 -11.51 4.28 -12.45
C THR A 35 -10.76 2.96 -12.63
N ASP A 36 -10.00 2.54 -11.61
CA ASP A 36 -9.26 1.27 -11.62
C ASP A 36 -10.20 0.06 -11.77
N ALA A 37 -11.35 0.09 -11.09
CA ALA A 37 -12.35 -0.96 -11.23
C ALA A 37 -12.92 -1.02 -12.67
N LEU A 38 -13.21 0.11 -13.31
CA LEU A 38 -13.67 0.11 -14.71
C LEU A 38 -12.58 -0.36 -15.68
N MET A 39 -11.31 -0.01 -15.45
CA MET A 39 -10.20 -0.55 -16.24
C MET A 39 -10.08 -2.07 -16.09
N LYS A 40 -10.19 -2.59 -14.86
CA LYS A 40 -10.21 -4.04 -14.61
C LYS A 40 -11.41 -4.70 -15.27
N TYR A 41 -12.54 -4.01 -15.34
CA TYR A 41 -13.69 -4.48 -16.10
C TYR A 41 -13.42 -4.55 -17.60
N ASP A 42 -12.78 -3.54 -18.20
CA ASP A 42 -12.44 -3.57 -19.63
C ASP A 42 -11.48 -4.71 -19.96
N THR A 43 -10.51 -4.97 -19.07
CA THR A 43 -9.50 -6.02 -19.25
C THR A 43 -10.08 -7.43 -19.07
N TYR A 44 -10.90 -7.63 -18.03
CA TYR A 44 -11.33 -8.96 -17.61
C TYR A 44 -12.79 -9.28 -17.93
N GLY A 45 -13.59 -8.28 -18.29
CA GLY A 45 -15.01 -8.40 -18.62
C GLY A 45 -15.92 -8.76 -17.45
N HIS A 46 -15.42 -8.81 -16.21
CA HIS A 46 -16.16 -9.42 -15.09
C HIS A 46 -17.03 -8.41 -14.32
N GLY A 47 -18.33 -8.71 -14.19
CA GLY A 47 -19.35 -7.85 -13.55
C GLY A 47 -19.06 -7.43 -12.10
N ARG A 48 -18.21 -8.15 -11.36
CA ARG A 48 -17.76 -7.74 -10.01
C ARG A 48 -17.06 -6.38 -10.03
N PHE A 49 -16.30 -6.09 -11.07
CA PHE A 49 -15.58 -4.83 -11.20
C PHE A 49 -16.54 -3.67 -11.45
N VAL A 50 -17.64 -3.90 -12.18
CA VAL A 50 -18.74 -2.93 -12.32
C VAL A 50 -19.37 -2.63 -10.96
N TRP A 51 -19.60 -3.66 -10.13
CA TRP A 51 -20.12 -3.47 -8.77
C TRP A 51 -19.17 -2.68 -7.86
N LEU A 52 -17.86 -2.95 -7.95
CA LEU A 52 -16.84 -2.18 -7.22
C LEU A 52 -16.80 -0.73 -7.70
N ALA A 53 -16.83 -0.50 -9.01
CA ALA A 53 -16.90 0.83 -9.60
C ALA A 53 -18.15 1.59 -9.11
N TYR A 54 -19.32 0.95 -9.15
CA TYR A 54 -20.58 1.52 -8.64
C TYR A 54 -20.44 1.95 -7.17
N LYS A 55 -19.95 1.06 -6.31
CA LYS A 55 -19.77 1.36 -4.88
C LYS A 55 -18.85 2.56 -4.68
N SER A 56 -17.74 2.63 -5.40
CA SER A 56 -16.77 3.72 -5.32
C SER A 56 -17.36 5.04 -5.84
N VAL A 57 -18.13 5.03 -6.94
CA VAL A 57 -18.87 6.20 -7.43
C VAL A 57 -19.86 6.70 -6.38
N ARG A 58 -20.64 5.81 -5.73
CA ARG A 58 -21.57 6.22 -4.65
C ARG A 58 -20.85 6.83 -3.45
N VAL A 59 -19.65 6.36 -3.13
CA VAL A 59 -18.81 6.97 -2.08
C VAL A 59 -18.35 8.36 -2.51
N ALA A 60 -17.88 8.52 -3.76
CA ALA A 60 -17.46 9.80 -4.30
C ALA A 60 -18.62 10.82 -4.34
N GLU A 61 -19.82 10.41 -4.79
CA GLU A 61 -21.02 11.25 -4.76
C GLU A 61 -21.36 11.74 -3.35
N ARG A 62 -21.26 10.85 -2.36
CA ARG A 62 -21.51 11.22 -0.96
C ARG A 62 -20.47 12.20 -0.42
N LEU A 63 -19.22 12.09 -0.87
CA LEU A 63 -18.11 12.93 -0.43
C LEU A 63 -18.03 14.26 -1.19
N TRP A 64 -18.65 14.37 -2.37
CA TRP A 64 -18.57 15.53 -3.25
C TRP A 64 -18.96 16.86 -2.59
N PRO A 65 -20.06 16.99 -1.81
CA PRO A 65 -20.41 18.25 -1.17
C PRO A 65 -19.31 18.77 -0.23
N ALA A 66 -18.80 17.88 0.64
CA ALA A 66 -17.73 18.22 1.58
C ALA A 66 -16.40 18.52 0.88
N TYR A 67 -16.07 17.76 -0.18
CA TYR A 67 -14.91 18.04 -1.02
C TYR A 67 -14.98 19.42 -1.67
N ARG A 68 -16.14 19.77 -2.25
CA ARG A 68 -16.37 21.05 -2.91
C ARG A 68 -16.21 22.21 -1.93
N GLU A 69 -16.82 22.12 -0.76
CA GLU A 69 -16.69 23.13 0.30
C GLU A 69 -15.24 23.30 0.76
N ALA A 70 -14.54 22.19 1.02
CA ALA A 70 -13.15 22.21 1.44
C ALA A 70 -12.21 22.84 0.40
N MET A 71 -12.43 22.55 -0.89
CA MET A 71 -11.65 23.12 -1.98
C MET A 71 -11.95 24.61 -2.20
N ILE A 72 -13.21 25.05 -2.09
CA ILE A 72 -13.57 26.48 -2.15
C ILE A 72 -12.93 27.24 -0.98
N ALA A 73 -12.97 26.68 0.23
CA ALA A 73 -12.33 27.27 1.40
C ALA A 73 -10.82 27.36 1.22
N TYR A 74 -10.18 26.28 0.76
CA TYR A 74 -8.73 26.25 0.51
C TYR A 74 -8.31 27.34 -0.48
N VAL A 75 -8.98 27.47 -1.62
CA VAL A 75 -8.61 28.48 -2.63
C VAL A 75 -9.00 29.89 -2.20
N SER A 76 -10.11 30.08 -1.49
CA SER A 76 -10.43 31.41 -0.92
C SER A 76 -9.37 31.89 0.06
N THR A 77 -8.71 30.96 0.77
CA THR A 77 -7.70 31.29 1.78
C THR A 77 -6.31 31.49 1.19
N TRP A 78 -5.96 30.74 0.14
CA TRP A 78 -4.59 30.67 -0.41
C TRP A 78 -4.45 31.11 -1.87
N GLY A 79 -5.56 31.26 -2.58
CA GLY A 79 -5.60 31.47 -4.02
C GLY A 79 -6.11 32.83 -4.42
N ASN A 80 -5.46 33.91 -3.96
CA ASN A 80 -5.44 35.26 -4.54
C ASN A 80 -6.74 35.75 -5.24
N GLY A 81 -7.93 35.43 -4.71
CA GLY A 81 -9.22 35.87 -5.26
C GLY A 81 -9.66 35.22 -6.59
N GLN A 82 -9.09 34.08 -7.00
CA GLN A 82 -9.61 33.36 -8.18
C GLN A 82 -10.89 32.58 -7.87
N GLU A 83 -11.91 32.75 -8.72
CA GLU A 83 -13.15 31.99 -8.65
C GLU A 83 -12.90 30.53 -9.05
N VAL A 84 -13.10 29.58 -8.13
CA VAL A 84 -12.91 28.15 -8.41
C VAL A 84 -14.17 27.56 -9.00
N ARG A 85 -14.06 27.11 -10.25
CA ARG A 85 -15.06 26.24 -10.87
C ARG A 85 -14.60 24.79 -10.74
N LEU A 86 -15.16 24.09 -9.75
CA LEU A 86 -14.99 22.64 -9.63
C LEU A 86 -16.04 21.95 -10.51
N SER A 87 -15.59 21.04 -11.36
CA SER A 87 -16.43 20.28 -12.29
C SER A 87 -16.84 18.93 -11.70
N THR A 88 -18.10 18.52 -11.93
CA THR A 88 -18.60 17.17 -11.65
C THR A 88 -18.35 16.19 -12.79
N GLU A 89 -17.83 16.67 -13.92
CA GLU A 89 -17.71 15.91 -15.19
C GLU A 89 -17.05 14.54 -15.04
N VAL A 90 -15.99 14.44 -14.24
CA VAL A 90 -15.32 13.15 -13.98
C VAL A 90 -16.25 12.17 -13.26
N LEU A 91 -16.96 12.65 -12.22
CA LEU A 91 -17.89 11.82 -11.45
C LEU A 91 -19.10 11.44 -12.30
N ASP A 92 -19.64 12.38 -13.08
CA ASP A 92 -20.76 12.15 -13.98
C ASP A 92 -20.39 11.13 -15.07
N THR A 93 -19.21 11.26 -15.69
CA THR A 93 -18.70 10.31 -16.68
C THR A 93 -18.55 8.90 -16.11
N LEU A 94 -17.99 8.78 -14.90
CA LEU A 94 -17.86 7.49 -14.22
C LEU A 94 -19.23 6.88 -13.91
N ARG A 95 -20.18 7.71 -13.42
CA ARG A 95 -21.55 7.27 -13.12
C ARG A 95 -22.26 6.79 -14.38
N GLU A 96 -22.26 7.58 -15.44
CA GLU A 96 -22.90 7.23 -16.72
C GLU A 96 -22.35 5.93 -17.27
N ARG A 97 -21.01 5.76 -17.23
CA ARG A 97 -20.38 4.53 -17.69
C ARG A 97 -20.81 3.31 -16.88
N VAL A 98 -20.84 3.42 -15.56
CA VAL A 98 -21.31 2.33 -14.68
C VAL A 98 -22.76 1.98 -14.98
N LEU A 99 -23.65 2.98 -15.11
CA LEU A 99 -25.07 2.75 -15.38
C LEU A 99 -25.31 2.14 -16.76
N CYS A 100 -24.63 2.62 -17.79
CA CYS A 100 -24.70 2.05 -19.13
C CYS A 100 -24.34 0.55 -19.15
N ILE A 101 -23.31 0.16 -18.40
CA ILE A 101 -22.92 -1.25 -18.27
C ILE A 101 -24.00 -2.06 -17.53
N LEU A 102 -24.54 -1.51 -16.44
CA LEU A 102 -25.60 -2.18 -15.66
C LEU A 102 -26.88 -2.36 -16.49
N ASP A 103 -27.26 -1.36 -17.29
CA ASP A 103 -28.41 -1.45 -18.18
C ASP A 103 -28.23 -2.58 -19.21
N GLY A 104 -27.02 -2.74 -19.75
CA GLY A 104 -26.69 -3.87 -20.62
C GLY A 104 -26.86 -5.23 -19.92
N VAL A 105 -26.37 -5.34 -18.67
CA VAL A 105 -26.54 -6.57 -17.86
C VAL A 105 -28.01 -6.86 -17.58
N VAL A 106 -28.81 -5.83 -17.27
CA VAL A 106 -30.26 -5.98 -17.04
C VAL A 106 -30.96 -6.41 -18.33
N GLY A 107 -30.62 -5.82 -19.48
CA GLY A 107 -31.12 -6.26 -20.79
C GLY A 107 -30.83 -7.73 -21.05
N ASP A 108 -29.57 -8.14 -20.90
CA ASP A 108 -29.13 -9.53 -21.08
C ASP A 108 -29.89 -10.51 -20.15
N LEU A 109 -30.24 -10.08 -18.94
CA LEU A 109 -30.99 -10.89 -17.99
C LEU A 109 -32.49 -10.98 -18.33
N LEU A 110 -33.09 -9.90 -18.83
CA LEU A 110 -34.50 -9.86 -19.21
C LEU A 110 -34.77 -10.75 -20.44
N ASP A 111 -33.78 -10.93 -21.30
CA ASP A 111 -33.86 -11.80 -22.49
C ASP A 111 -33.75 -13.31 -22.17
N LEU A 112 -33.54 -13.69 -20.90
CA LEU A 112 -33.42 -15.08 -20.49
C LEU A 112 -34.80 -15.75 -20.32
N GLY A 113 -35.09 -16.76 -21.16
CA GLY A 113 -36.35 -17.51 -21.12
C GLY A 113 -36.43 -18.65 -20.08
N ASP A 114 -35.30 -19.23 -19.66
CA ASP A 114 -35.23 -20.24 -18.60
C ASP A 114 -34.02 -20.00 -17.70
N THR A 115 -34.25 -19.89 -16.39
CA THR A 115 -33.22 -19.63 -15.37
C THR A 115 -33.05 -20.81 -14.40
N SER A 116 -33.87 -21.86 -14.52
CA SER A 116 -33.96 -22.96 -13.56
C SER A 116 -33.13 -24.18 -13.95
N SER A 117 -32.86 -24.38 -15.25
CA SER A 117 -32.04 -25.48 -15.74
C SER A 117 -30.54 -25.21 -15.61
N LYS A 118 -29.69 -26.24 -15.76
CA LYS A 118 -28.22 -26.06 -15.76
C LYS A 118 -27.75 -25.12 -16.89
N HIS A 119 -28.42 -25.14 -18.04
CA HIS A 119 -28.15 -24.20 -19.15
C HIS A 119 -28.62 -22.80 -18.81
N GLY A 120 -29.81 -22.65 -18.20
CA GLY A 120 -30.30 -21.37 -17.68
C GLY A 120 -29.35 -20.74 -16.66
N HIS A 121 -28.84 -21.54 -15.72
CA HIS A 121 -27.84 -21.07 -14.74
C HIS A 121 -26.54 -20.60 -15.41
N ALA A 122 -26.07 -21.29 -16.45
CA ALA A 122 -24.89 -20.84 -17.21
C ALA A 122 -25.17 -19.54 -17.98
N ALA A 123 -26.37 -19.40 -18.55
CA ALA A 123 -26.81 -18.18 -19.24
C ALA A 123 -26.92 -16.98 -18.27
N VAL A 124 -27.47 -17.18 -17.08
CA VAL A 124 -27.50 -16.17 -16.01
C VAL A 124 -26.09 -15.73 -15.62
N LYS A 125 -25.17 -16.67 -15.43
CA LYS A 125 -23.76 -16.33 -15.11
C LYS A 125 -23.07 -15.56 -16.23
N LYS A 126 -23.39 -15.88 -17.50
CA LYS A 126 -22.87 -15.16 -18.66
C LYS A 126 -23.43 -13.73 -18.72
N ALA A 127 -24.73 -13.55 -18.53
CA ALA A 127 -25.39 -12.23 -18.48
C ALA A 127 -24.84 -11.36 -17.35
N LEU A 128 -24.63 -11.94 -16.16
CA LEU A 128 -23.99 -11.27 -15.02
C LEU A 128 -22.47 -11.09 -15.19
N ARG A 129 -21.90 -11.60 -16.28
CA ARG A 129 -20.47 -11.59 -16.58
C ARG A 129 -19.64 -12.14 -15.42
N ILE A 130 -20.06 -13.26 -14.86
CA ILE A 130 -19.38 -13.99 -13.78
C ILE A 130 -18.30 -14.91 -14.38
N ASP A 131 -18.60 -15.50 -15.55
CA ASP A 131 -17.75 -16.47 -16.24
C ASP A 131 -17.31 -15.94 -17.64
N ALA A 132 -16.93 -14.67 -17.76
CA ALA A 132 -16.38 -14.14 -19.02
C ALA A 132 -15.15 -14.95 -19.48
N GLU A 133 -14.87 -15.02 -20.78
CA GLU A 133 -13.82 -15.88 -21.36
C GLU A 133 -12.40 -15.53 -20.88
N ASN A 134 -12.19 -14.27 -20.48
CA ASN A 134 -10.99 -13.76 -19.80
C ASN A 134 -11.18 -13.58 -18.28
N SER A 135 -12.30 -14.07 -17.73
CA SER A 135 -12.60 -14.00 -16.30
C SER A 135 -11.58 -14.84 -15.55
N PRO A 136 -10.93 -14.28 -14.52
CA PRO A 136 -10.02 -15.04 -13.69
C PRO A 136 -10.77 -16.23 -13.10
N THR A 137 -10.22 -17.44 -13.27
CA THR A 137 -10.81 -18.73 -12.89
C THR A 137 -11.15 -18.83 -11.38
N SER A 138 -10.74 -17.85 -10.57
CA SER A 138 -11.60 -17.33 -9.51
C SER A 138 -11.27 -15.86 -9.25
N SER A 139 -12.22 -14.95 -9.47
CA SER A 139 -12.01 -13.50 -9.28
C SER A 139 -11.56 -13.15 -7.86
N LYS A 140 -11.88 -13.97 -6.85
CA LYS A 140 -11.37 -13.80 -5.48
C LYS A 140 -9.86 -14.07 -5.38
N ALA A 141 -9.36 -15.15 -5.99
CA ALA A 141 -7.94 -15.48 -5.91
C ALA A 141 -7.09 -14.43 -6.64
N ARG A 142 -7.52 -13.94 -7.82
CA ARG A 142 -6.76 -12.92 -8.55
C ARG A 142 -6.82 -11.54 -7.91
N THR A 143 -7.96 -11.10 -7.34
CA THR A 143 -7.97 -9.85 -6.55
C THR A 143 -7.09 -9.96 -5.31
N LEU A 144 -7.03 -11.15 -4.71
CA LEU A 144 -6.16 -11.39 -3.56
C LEU A 144 -4.69 -11.40 -3.99
N GLU A 145 -4.36 -11.99 -5.13
CA GLU A 145 -3.02 -11.95 -5.72
C GLU A 145 -2.61 -10.52 -6.06
N GLU A 146 -3.48 -9.75 -6.72
CA GLU A 146 -3.26 -8.33 -7.02
C GLU A 146 -3.08 -7.52 -5.73
N ALA A 147 -3.93 -7.70 -4.71
CA ALA A 147 -3.78 -7.03 -3.42
C ALA A 147 -2.47 -7.40 -2.70
N ILE A 148 -2.02 -8.64 -2.82
CA ILE A 148 -0.72 -9.09 -2.31
C ILE A 148 0.40 -8.38 -3.09
N ILE A 149 0.35 -8.35 -4.42
CA ILE A 149 1.38 -7.76 -5.28
C ILE A 149 1.47 -6.23 -5.06
N GLU A 150 0.35 -5.53 -5.15
CA GLU A 150 0.25 -4.09 -4.91
C GLU A 150 0.69 -3.73 -3.49
N GLY A 151 0.26 -4.52 -2.49
CA GLY A 151 0.68 -4.37 -1.10
C GLY A 151 2.18 -4.53 -0.91
N MET A 152 2.79 -5.53 -1.56
CA MET A 152 4.24 -5.73 -1.54
C MET A 152 4.97 -4.54 -2.15
N ILE A 153 4.55 -4.08 -3.34
CA ILE A 153 5.15 -2.92 -4.02
C ILE A 153 5.05 -1.66 -3.16
N ALA A 154 3.87 -1.39 -2.59
CA ALA A 154 3.62 -0.21 -1.76
C ALA A 154 4.53 -0.20 -0.52
N ILE A 155 4.63 -1.33 0.19
CA ILE A 155 5.47 -1.42 1.39
C ILE A 155 6.96 -1.32 1.03
N TYR A 156 7.41 -1.90 -0.10
CA TYR A 156 8.80 -1.73 -0.55
C TYR A 156 9.12 -0.27 -0.90
N ARG A 157 8.20 0.45 -1.57
CA ARG A 157 8.36 1.88 -1.86
C ARG A 157 8.42 2.70 -0.57
N GLN A 158 7.51 2.44 0.36
CA GLN A 158 7.51 3.10 1.68
C GLN A 158 8.81 2.81 2.44
N ALA A 159 9.30 1.57 2.43
CA ALA A 159 10.56 1.21 3.07
C ALA A 159 11.74 2.01 2.49
N SER A 160 11.83 2.14 1.16
CA SER A 160 12.85 2.96 0.49
C SER A 160 12.80 4.43 0.94
N VAL A 161 11.62 5.04 0.93
CA VAL A 161 11.44 6.45 1.33
C VAL A 161 11.81 6.65 2.80
N LEU A 162 11.38 5.75 3.68
CA LEU A 162 11.70 5.81 5.11
C LEU A 162 13.20 5.64 5.36
N GLN A 163 13.87 4.76 4.63
CA GLN A 163 15.31 4.57 4.72
C GLN A 163 16.08 5.82 4.26
N GLU A 164 15.64 6.47 3.19
CA GLU A 164 16.25 7.72 2.71
C GLU A 164 16.09 8.86 3.71
N ARG A 165 14.88 9.07 4.24
CA ARG A 165 14.64 10.07 5.29
C ARG A 165 15.47 9.80 6.54
N PHE A 166 15.57 8.53 6.94
CA PHE A 166 16.41 8.12 8.07
C PHE A 166 17.90 8.38 7.79
N ALA A 167 18.37 8.11 6.57
CA ALA A 167 19.75 8.37 6.17
C ALA A 167 20.11 9.87 6.18
N ARG A 168 19.13 10.75 5.92
CA ARG A 168 19.27 12.21 5.93
C ARG A 168 19.09 12.84 7.32
N GLY A 169 18.68 12.06 8.33
CA GLY A 169 18.36 12.58 9.67
C GLY A 169 17.03 13.35 9.73
N GLU A 170 16.21 13.26 8.70
CA GLU A 170 14.88 13.90 8.59
C GLU A 170 13.76 13.00 9.12
N SER A 171 14.11 11.81 9.63
CA SER A 171 13.15 10.84 10.15
C SER A 171 12.76 11.18 11.57
N SER A 172 11.44 11.15 11.84
CA SER A 172 10.88 11.22 13.19
C SER A 172 11.06 9.91 13.99
N PHE A 173 11.54 8.84 13.34
CA PHE A 173 11.73 7.53 13.97
C PHE A 173 13.10 7.44 14.64
N SER A 174 13.11 7.12 15.95
CA SER A 174 14.32 6.83 16.73
C SER A 174 14.94 5.47 16.39
N VAL A 175 14.22 4.61 15.68
CA VAL A 175 14.64 3.28 15.29
C VAL A 175 14.68 3.17 13.77
N ARG A 176 15.70 2.44 13.28
CA ARG A 176 15.86 2.18 11.85
C ARG A 176 14.59 1.51 11.27
N PRO A 177 14.11 1.98 10.09
CA PRO A 177 12.96 1.38 9.43
C PRO A 177 13.14 -0.13 9.17
N PRO A 178 12.08 -0.94 9.33
CA PRO A 178 12.15 -2.35 9.03
C PRO A 178 12.27 -2.57 7.51
N ALA A 179 13.33 -3.25 7.10
CA ALA A 179 13.63 -3.54 5.69
C ALA A 179 13.78 -5.04 5.40
N ALA A 180 13.57 -5.89 6.42
CA ALA A 180 13.63 -7.33 6.25
C ALA A 180 12.42 -7.80 5.43
N ALA A 181 12.68 -8.61 4.39
CA ALA A 181 11.62 -9.16 3.54
C ALA A 181 10.55 -9.90 4.35
N ASP A 182 10.93 -10.61 5.41
CA ASP A 182 9.98 -11.33 6.27
C ASP A 182 9.08 -10.39 7.08
N HIS A 183 9.56 -9.20 7.43
CA HIS A 183 8.73 -8.19 8.10
C HIS A 183 7.73 -7.58 7.11
N ILE A 184 8.18 -7.27 5.89
CA ILE A 184 7.32 -6.76 4.82
C ILE A 184 6.22 -7.77 4.48
N LYS A 185 6.56 -9.05 4.30
CA LYS A 185 5.59 -10.12 4.05
C LYS A 185 4.59 -10.28 5.19
N ARG A 186 5.01 -10.13 6.45
CA ARG A 186 4.10 -10.16 7.61
C ARG A 186 3.10 -9.00 7.57
N LEU A 187 3.55 -7.80 7.23
CA LEU A 187 2.66 -6.64 7.09
C LEU A 187 1.63 -6.87 5.98
N VAL A 188 2.06 -7.36 4.81
CA VAL A 188 1.12 -7.69 3.72
C VAL A 188 0.16 -8.79 4.15
N ALA A 189 0.65 -9.88 4.73
CA ALA A 189 -0.18 -10.99 5.22
C ALA A 189 -1.27 -10.52 6.20
N ASN A 190 -0.91 -9.64 7.15
CA ASN A 190 -1.85 -9.05 8.09
C ASN A 190 -2.88 -8.14 7.39
N ASN A 191 -2.45 -7.34 6.40
CA ASN A 191 -3.32 -6.40 5.69
C ASN A 191 -4.30 -7.11 4.74
N THR A 192 -3.90 -8.23 4.14
CA THR A 192 -4.73 -8.99 3.20
C THR A 192 -5.48 -10.15 3.84
N GLY A 193 -5.19 -10.49 5.10
CA GLY A 193 -5.81 -11.60 5.83
C GLY A 193 -5.41 -12.98 5.32
N VAL A 194 -4.20 -13.13 4.74
CA VAL A 194 -3.71 -14.40 4.19
C VAL A 194 -2.47 -14.90 4.93
N SER A 195 -2.12 -16.17 4.72
CA SER A 195 -0.90 -16.73 5.28
C SER A 195 0.35 -16.12 4.63
N ILE A 196 1.43 -16.01 5.41
CA ILE A 196 2.73 -15.52 4.92
C ILE A 196 3.26 -16.41 3.78
N SER A 197 2.99 -17.72 3.81
CA SER A 197 3.39 -18.65 2.75
C SER A 197 2.67 -18.36 1.44
N GLN A 198 1.39 -17.99 1.49
CA GLN A 198 0.63 -17.58 0.31
C GLN A 198 1.17 -16.27 -0.27
N VAL A 199 1.47 -15.27 0.59
CA VAL A 199 2.13 -14.02 0.17
C VAL A 199 3.47 -14.32 -0.53
N ASP A 200 4.30 -15.18 0.06
CA ASP A 200 5.61 -15.53 -0.48
C ASP A 200 5.52 -16.25 -1.83
N ALA A 201 4.58 -17.20 -1.97
CA ALA A 201 4.35 -17.92 -3.22
C ALA A 201 3.86 -16.98 -4.33
N THR A 202 2.86 -16.15 -4.05
CA THR A 202 2.33 -15.16 -5.00
C THR A 202 3.40 -14.14 -5.41
N TRP A 203 4.15 -13.60 -4.45
CA TRP A 203 5.20 -12.63 -4.73
C TRP A 203 6.34 -13.23 -5.56
N ARG A 204 6.78 -14.46 -5.26
CA ARG A 204 7.80 -15.13 -6.08
C ARG A 204 7.35 -15.36 -7.52
N LYS A 205 6.11 -15.83 -7.70
CA LYS A 205 5.51 -16.03 -9.02
C LYS A 205 5.45 -14.70 -9.80
N TYR A 206 5.02 -13.63 -9.14
CA TYR A 206 5.01 -12.31 -9.77
C TYR A 206 6.41 -11.84 -10.17
N LEU A 207 7.44 -12.07 -9.34
CA LEU A 207 8.80 -11.71 -9.69
C LEU A 207 9.42 -12.56 -10.80
N SER A 208 8.88 -13.74 -11.11
CA SER A 208 9.35 -14.56 -12.23
C SER A 208 8.64 -14.24 -13.55
N GLU A 209 7.34 -13.93 -13.49
CA GLU A 209 6.46 -13.91 -14.68
C GLU A 209 5.73 -12.58 -14.89
N GLY A 210 5.81 -11.65 -13.93
CA GLY A 210 5.05 -10.40 -13.93
C GLY A 210 5.60 -9.32 -14.86
N GLU A 211 4.71 -8.51 -15.41
CA GLU A 211 5.02 -7.43 -16.36
C GLU A 211 6.03 -6.40 -15.81
N HIS A 212 5.94 -6.04 -14.53
CA HIS A 212 6.86 -5.12 -13.86
C HIS A 212 7.82 -5.82 -12.89
N ALA A 213 8.09 -7.11 -13.13
CA ALA A 213 8.92 -7.91 -12.25
C ALA A 213 10.34 -7.35 -12.08
N ASP A 214 10.93 -6.83 -13.15
CA ASP A 214 12.31 -6.34 -13.13
C ASP A 214 12.46 -5.03 -12.36
N ASP A 215 11.50 -4.12 -12.50
CA ASP A 215 11.42 -2.90 -11.67
C ASP A 215 11.27 -3.25 -10.19
N CYS A 216 10.44 -4.25 -9.88
CA CYS A 216 10.26 -4.72 -8.52
C CYS A 216 11.53 -5.37 -7.95
N LYS A 217 12.28 -6.13 -8.75
CA LYS A 217 13.60 -6.68 -8.35
C LYS A 217 14.59 -5.55 -8.07
N ALA A 218 14.64 -4.53 -8.91
CA ALA A 218 15.50 -3.37 -8.73
C ALA A 218 15.17 -2.62 -7.43
N LEU A 219 13.87 -2.39 -7.16
CA LEU A 219 13.41 -1.77 -5.91
C LEU A 219 13.79 -2.60 -4.67
N ILE A 220 13.61 -3.92 -4.71
CA ILE A 220 14.03 -4.82 -3.61
C ILE A 220 15.54 -4.70 -3.37
N GLN A 221 16.33 -4.66 -4.44
CA GLN A 221 17.78 -4.55 -4.36
C GLN A 221 18.20 -3.21 -3.75
N GLN A 222 17.59 -2.11 -4.18
CA GLN A 222 17.81 -0.78 -3.61
C GLN A 222 17.54 -0.76 -2.10
N VAL A 223 16.39 -1.28 -1.65
CA VAL A 223 16.04 -1.33 -0.21
C VAL A 223 17.04 -2.17 0.59
N LYS A 224 17.53 -3.28 0.03
CA LYS A 224 18.57 -4.12 0.66
C LYS A 224 19.90 -3.38 0.78
N GLU A 225 20.31 -2.67 -0.26
CA GLU A 225 21.57 -1.92 -0.28
C GLU A 225 21.52 -0.73 0.68
N GLN A 226 20.41 0.01 0.70
CA GLN A 226 20.17 1.08 1.65
C GLN A 226 20.15 0.54 3.09
N ASP A 227 19.50 -0.61 3.37
CA ASP A 227 19.55 -1.23 4.70
C ASP A 227 20.98 -1.58 5.11
N LYS A 228 21.77 -2.14 4.20
CA LYS A 228 23.18 -2.51 4.44
C LYS A 228 24.04 -1.27 4.72
N ALA A 229 23.83 -0.18 3.99
CA ALA A 229 24.52 1.08 4.21
C ALA A 229 24.16 1.68 5.58
N LEU A 230 22.88 1.66 5.95
CA LEU A 230 22.41 2.11 7.26
C LEU A 230 22.98 1.26 8.40
N ARG A 231 23.06 -0.07 8.27
CA ARG A 231 23.72 -0.94 9.26
C ARG A 231 25.18 -0.54 9.47
N ARG A 232 25.92 -0.28 8.39
CA ARG A 232 27.33 0.13 8.47
C ARG A 232 27.54 1.46 9.20
N LYS A 233 26.57 2.39 9.11
CA LYS A 233 26.61 3.67 9.82
C LYS A 233 26.23 3.54 11.30
N VAL A 234 25.33 2.63 11.66
CA VAL A 234 24.80 2.45 13.03
C VAL A 234 25.71 1.60 13.92
N VAL A 235 26.61 0.77 13.36
CA VAL A 235 27.61 0.08 14.18
C VAL A 235 28.57 1.13 14.74
N PRO A 236 28.59 1.38 16.06
CA PRO A 236 29.71 2.12 16.64
C PRO A 236 30.94 1.28 16.29
N LYS A 237 31.97 1.89 15.70
CA LYS A 237 33.29 1.24 15.66
C LYS A 237 33.59 0.83 17.09
N LEU A 238 33.41 -0.45 17.42
CA LEU A 238 33.99 -1.05 18.60
C LEU A 238 35.47 -0.74 18.44
N LYS A 239 35.95 0.27 19.17
CA LYS A 239 37.37 0.56 19.30
C LYS A 239 37.98 -0.79 19.58
N ALA A 240 38.85 -1.25 18.66
CA ALA A 240 39.56 -2.51 18.78
C ALA A 240 39.97 -2.62 20.24
N ALA A 241 39.44 -3.64 20.93
CA ALA A 241 39.71 -3.83 22.33
C ALA A 241 41.23 -3.78 22.48
N VAL A 242 41.74 -2.74 23.13
CA VAL A 242 43.14 -2.66 23.53
C VAL A 242 43.40 -4.00 24.20
N LYS A 243 44.26 -4.84 23.60
CA LYS A 243 44.72 -6.08 24.21
C LYS A 243 45.33 -5.66 25.54
N ARG A 244 44.54 -5.73 26.61
CA ARG A 244 45.06 -5.60 27.96
C ARG A 244 46.06 -6.75 28.09
N PRO A 245 47.33 -6.51 28.44
CA PRO A 245 48.23 -7.60 28.75
C PRO A 245 47.55 -8.43 29.85
N GLN A 246 47.36 -9.72 29.59
CA GLN A 246 46.87 -10.64 30.59
C GLN A 246 47.81 -10.52 31.79
N LYS A 247 47.29 -10.08 32.94
CA LYS A 247 48.00 -10.25 34.21
C LYS A 247 48.23 -11.76 34.35
N PRO A 248 49.47 -12.23 34.57
CA PRO A 248 49.69 -13.63 34.84
C PRO A 248 48.90 -13.99 36.09
N THR A 249 47.94 -14.91 35.94
CA THR A 249 47.21 -15.50 37.05
C THR A 249 48.22 -16.12 38.01
N ALA A 250 48.09 -15.81 39.29
CA ALA A 250 49.03 -16.16 40.35
C ALA A 250 49.20 -17.68 40.61
N ASP A 251 48.58 -18.54 39.79
CA ASP A 251 48.65 -20.01 39.89
C ASP A 251 49.85 -20.66 39.19
N HIS A 252 50.66 -19.91 38.42
CA HIS A 252 51.79 -20.49 37.69
C HIS A 252 53.15 -20.43 38.40
N ARG A 253 53.23 -19.98 39.67
CA ARG A 253 54.53 -19.89 40.39
C ARG A 253 54.79 -20.95 41.46
N TRP A 254 53.84 -21.81 41.80
CA TRP A 254 54.04 -22.87 42.81
C TRP A 254 54.40 -24.26 42.24
N ARG A 255 54.67 -24.38 40.93
CA ARG A 255 55.14 -25.63 40.30
C ARG A 255 56.56 -25.56 39.73
N ARG A 256 57.43 -24.69 40.26
CA ARG A 256 58.84 -24.61 39.81
C ARG A 256 59.91 -24.69 40.91
N THR A 257 59.56 -25.09 42.13
CA THR A 257 60.52 -25.20 43.25
C THR A 257 60.55 -26.56 43.94
N VAL A 258 60.02 -27.63 43.34
CA VAL A 258 60.21 -29.00 43.87
C VAL A 258 60.49 -29.98 42.72
N ARG A 259 61.65 -30.65 42.80
CA ARG A 259 62.33 -31.55 41.82
C ARG A 259 63.17 -30.78 40.78
N THR A 260 64.50 -30.77 40.80
CA THR A 260 65.48 -31.81 41.15
C THR A 260 66.85 -31.20 41.49
N LYS A 261 67.35 -31.48 42.71
CA LYS A 261 68.74 -31.85 42.96
C LYS A 261 68.66 -33.13 43.79
N ILE A 262 68.92 -34.25 43.13
CA ILE A 262 69.69 -35.44 43.52
C ILE A 262 69.80 -36.24 42.21
#